data_AF-A0A6J4KMY0-F1
#
_entry.id   AF-A0A6J4KMY0-F1
#
_cell.length_a   1.000
_cell.length_b   1.000
_cell.length_c   1.000
_cell.angle_alpha   90.00
_cell.angle_beta   90.00
_cell.angle_gamma   90.00
#
_symmetry.space_group_name_H-M   'P 1'
#
loop_
_entity.id
_entity.type
_entity.pdbx_description
1 polymer ?
#
loop_
_entity_poly.entity_id
_entity_poly.type
_entity_poly.pdbx_seq_one_letter_code
_entity_poly.pdbx_strand_id
1 'polypeptide(L)'
;KVVMATVKGDVHDIGKNIVGVVLQCNNYEVIDLGVMVPAKKILETARQEKADIIGLSGLITPSLDEMVHVASEMQREGFDLPLLIGGATTSRVHTAVKIHPQYERGQAVYVTDASRAVGVVSSLLSPEAKAPYTATIRAEYRKVADAHARSEADKQRLVLAKARENRLKIDWAAYQPTKPTFTATRTVRSYDVAELVPYIDWTPFFQTWELKGRYPAILSDPAQGAAARSLYDDAQGMLKQIVEERWFNPKAVLGFWPANAVGDDIQLYTGESRSEPVAAFFGLRQQLVKRDGRPNLCLSDFVAPVETGVADYVGAFVVTAGIEEVRIAERFERANDDYRSILVKALADRIAEAFAERMHERVRREFWGYAAAENLSAEDILREEYRGIRPAPGYPAQPDHTEKETLFRLLEAERRIGVRLTESYAMWPGSSVSGLYLAHPDAHYFGVAKIERDQVEDYARRKGMSVVEVERWLGPILNYDPIRYATIAAE
;
A
#
# COMPACT_ATOMS: atom_id res chain seq x y z
N LYS A 1 13.81 27.30 -5.33
CA LYS A 1 12.69 26.63 -6.02
C LYS A 1 12.78 25.13 -5.86
N VAL A 2 11.68 24.48 -5.48
CA VAL A 2 11.59 23.01 -5.32
C VAL A 2 10.48 22.50 -6.24
N VAL A 3 10.81 21.58 -7.14
CA VAL A 3 9.79 20.85 -7.92
C VAL A 3 9.39 19.62 -7.14
N MET A 4 8.10 19.45 -6.87
CA MET A 4 7.56 18.31 -6.14
C MET A 4 6.56 17.54 -7.00
N ALA A 5 6.59 16.22 -6.93
CA ALA A 5 5.68 15.36 -7.67
C ALA A 5 5.40 14.06 -6.92
N THR A 6 4.15 13.58 -6.98
CA THR A 6 3.88 12.16 -6.75
C THR A 6 4.20 11.41 -8.04
N VAL A 7 5.02 10.37 -7.92
CA VAL A 7 5.59 9.67 -9.08
C VAL A 7 4.53 9.00 -9.95
N LYS A 8 4.95 8.64 -11.17
CA LYS A 8 4.11 8.01 -12.19
C LYS A 8 3.30 6.83 -11.62
N GLY A 9 2.01 6.78 -11.96
CA GLY A 9 1.09 5.72 -11.55
C GLY A 9 0.64 5.75 -10.09
N ASP A 10 1.15 6.65 -9.25
CA ASP A 10 0.69 6.84 -7.87
C ASP A 10 -0.19 8.08 -7.75
N VAL A 11 -1.20 8.01 -6.87
CA VAL A 11 -2.30 8.98 -6.78
C VAL A 11 -2.37 9.71 -5.44
N HIS A 12 -1.63 9.27 -4.42
CA HIS A 12 -1.76 9.85 -3.08
C HIS A 12 -0.80 11.01 -2.89
N ASP A 13 -1.31 12.12 -2.36
CA ASP A 13 -0.59 13.38 -2.27
C ASP A 13 -0.65 14.07 -0.90
N ILE A 14 -1.38 13.54 0.10
CA ILE A 14 -1.55 14.21 1.40
C ILE A 14 -0.20 14.59 2.03
N GLY A 15 0.72 13.63 2.16
CA GLY A 15 2.05 13.89 2.72
C GLY A 15 2.88 14.86 1.87
N LYS A 16 2.76 14.78 0.53
CA LYS A 16 3.41 15.73 -0.40
C LYS A 16 2.92 17.15 -0.15
N ASN A 17 1.61 17.34 0.01
CA ASN A 17 1.00 18.65 0.19
C ASN A 17 1.42 19.27 1.53
N ILE A 18 1.49 18.46 2.60
CA ILE A 18 2.02 18.91 3.90
C ILE A 18 3.48 19.39 3.75
N VAL A 19 4.35 18.62 3.09
CA VAL A 19 5.74 19.03 2.83
C VAL A 19 5.79 20.32 2.01
N GLY A 20 4.95 20.45 0.98
CA GLY A 20 4.86 21.64 0.15
C GLY A 20 4.54 22.90 0.95
N VAL A 21 3.48 22.84 1.78
CA VAL A 21 3.08 23.95 2.66
C VAL A 21 4.20 24.30 3.64
N VAL A 22 4.81 23.31 4.28
CA VAL A 22 5.91 23.54 5.25
C VAL A 22 7.12 24.21 4.58
N LEU A 23 7.47 23.84 3.34
CA LEU A 23 8.53 24.50 2.58
C LEU A 23 8.16 25.93 2.20
N GLN A 24 6.91 26.19 1.78
CA GLN A 24 6.42 27.54 1.48
C GLN A 24 6.46 28.45 2.72
N CYS A 25 6.09 27.93 3.90
CA CYS A 25 6.24 28.65 5.18
C CYS A 25 7.69 29.05 5.49
N ASN A 26 8.67 28.38 4.89
CA ASN A 26 10.11 28.69 5.01
C ASN A 26 10.66 29.45 3.80
N ASN A 27 9.79 30.16 3.07
CA ASN A 27 10.12 31.03 1.96
C ASN A 27 10.75 30.30 0.75
N TYR A 28 10.47 29.01 0.59
CA TYR A 28 10.77 28.27 -0.63
C TYR A 28 9.59 28.35 -1.61
N GLU A 29 9.88 28.67 -2.86
CA GLU A 29 8.93 28.49 -3.95
C GLU A 29 8.79 27.00 -4.28
N VAL A 30 7.58 26.46 -4.12
CA VAL A 30 7.25 25.06 -4.41
C VAL A 30 6.39 24.98 -5.66
N ILE A 31 6.84 24.18 -6.63
CA ILE A 31 6.15 23.89 -7.87
C ILE A 31 5.64 22.46 -7.77
N ASP A 32 4.37 22.32 -7.42
CA ASP A 32 3.70 21.03 -7.30
C ASP A 32 3.15 20.57 -8.65
N LEU A 33 3.67 19.47 -9.17
CA LEU A 33 3.24 18.89 -10.45
C LEU A 33 2.01 17.98 -10.32
N GLY A 34 1.52 17.77 -9.10
CA GLY A 34 0.39 16.89 -8.79
C GLY A 34 0.81 15.43 -8.69
N VAL A 35 -0.08 14.56 -9.17
CA VAL A 35 0.02 13.10 -9.04
C VAL A 35 0.16 12.40 -10.39
N MET A 36 0.61 11.14 -10.37
CA MET A 36 0.87 10.33 -11.56
C MET A 36 1.81 11.02 -12.57
N VAL A 37 2.84 11.73 -12.08
CA VAL A 37 3.67 12.58 -12.92
C VAL A 37 4.80 11.77 -13.57
N PRO A 38 4.92 11.71 -14.91
CA PRO A 38 6.01 11.00 -15.57
C PRO A 38 7.38 11.65 -15.31
N ALA A 39 8.43 10.83 -15.19
CA ALA A 39 9.81 11.29 -15.00
C ALA A 39 10.20 12.42 -15.97
N LYS A 40 9.90 12.25 -17.26
CA LYS A 40 10.14 13.26 -18.30
C LYS A 40 9.57 14.63 -17.93
N LYS A 41 8.32 14.70 -17.47
CA LYS A 41 7.66 15.97 -17.10
C LYS A 41 8.34 16.59 -15.87
N ILE A 42 8.71 15.77 -14.89
CA ILE A 42 9.44 16.23 -13.69
C ILE A 42 10.76 16.91 -14.10
N LEU A 43 11.55 16.24 -14.95
CA LEU A 43 12.85 16.74 -15.40
C LEU A 43 12.73 17.96 -16.33
N GLU A 44 11.75 17.96 -17.24
CA GLU A 44 11.47 19.11 -18.12
C GLU A 44 11.07 20.35 -17.31
N THR A 45 10.15 20.21 -16.35
CA THR A 45 9.77 21.33 -15.49
C THR A 45 10.93 21.79 -14.62
N ALA A 46 11.71 20.88 -14.05
CA ALA A 46 12.88 21.25 -13.24
C ALA A 46 13.89 22.10 -14.04
N ARG A 47 14.08 21.83 -15.33
CA ARG A 47 14.91 22.68 -16.21
C ARG A 47 14.26 24.02 -16.52
N GLN A 48 12.99 24.01 -16.94
CA GLN A 48 12.26 25.20 -17.35
C GLN A 48 12.19 26.22 -16.20
N GLU A 49 11.90 25.72 -15.01
CA GLU A 49 11.74 26.53 -13.80
C GLU A 49 13.05 26.83 -13.10
N LYS A 50 14.17 26.25 -13.57
CA LYS A 50 15.50 26.32 -12.95
C LYS A 50 15.42 25.92 -11.48
N ALA A 51 14.81 24.77 -11.23
CA ALA A 51 14.62 24.24 -9.89
C ALA A 51 15.97 23.94 -9.23
N ASP A 52 16.05 24.17 -7.93
CA ASP A 52 17.25 23.90 -7.14
C ASP A 52 17.21 22.49 -6.54
N ILE A 53 16.02 21.89 -6.41
CA ILE A 53 15.76 20.56 -5.83
C ILE A 53 14.57 19.92 -6.55
N ILE A 54 14.62 18.59 -6.71
CA ILE A 54 13.47 17.75 -7.08
C ILE A 54 13.07 16.90 -5.86
N GLY A 55 11.78 16.86 -5.53
CA GLY A 55 11.22 16.01 -4.50
C GLY A 55 10.20 15.01 -5.07
N LEU A 56 10.35 13.73 -4.72
CA LEU A 56 9.48 12.65 -5.15
C LEU A 56 8.69 12.08 -3.97
N SER A 57 7.40 11.86 -4.19
CA SER A 57 6.49 11.21 -3.25
C SER A 57 5.95 9.90 -3.83
N GLY A 58 5.78 8.88 -2.98
CA GLY A 58 5.16 7.60 -3.33
C GLY A 58 4.56 6.88 -2.11
N LEU A 59 3.37 6.31 -2.29
CA LEU A 59 2.64 5.53 -1.29
C LEU A 59 2.75 4.02 -1.54
N ILE A 60 2.75 3.56 -2.79
CA ILE A 60 2.73 2.13 -3.11
C ILE A 60 4.10 1.59 -3.49
N THR A 61 4.27 0.26 -3.40
CA THR A 61 5.60 -0.34 -3.64
C THR A 61 6.10 -0.18 -5.09
N PRO A 62 5.26 -0.18 -6.15
CA PRO A 62 5.70 0.15 -7.51
C PRO A 62 6.29 1.57 -7.65
N SER A 63 5.90 2.50 -6.78
CA SER A 63 6.41 3.88 -6.77
C SER A 63 7.91 3.93 -6.45
N LEU A 64 8.44 2.92 -5.75
CA LEU A 64 9.87 2.83 -5.45
C LEU A 64 10.69 2.63 -6.72
N ASP A 65 10.22 1.80 -7.66
CA ASP A 65 10.90 1.58 -8.94
C ASP A 65 10.85 2.83 -9.82
N GLU A 66 9.75 3.58 -9.79
CA GLU A 66 9.67 4.87 -10.47
C GLU A 66 10.66 5.90 -9.88
N MET A 67 10.90 5.89 -8.57
CA MET A 67 11.93 6.76 -7.97
C MET A 67 13.36 6.34 -8.38
N VAL A 68 13.62 5.04 -8.48
CA VAL A 68 14.89 4.50 -9.03
C VAL A 68 15.05 4.94 -10.49
N HIS A 69 13.98 4.86 -11.28
CA HIS A 69 13.97 5.30 -12.67
C HIS A 69 14.25 6.80 -12.79
N VAL A 70 13.57 7.65 -12.02
CA VAL A 70 13.83 9.11 -12.02
C VAL A 70 15.28 9.40 -11.66
N ALA A 71 15.85 8.75 -10.64
CA ALA A 71 17.25 8.93 -10.27
C ALA A 71 18.21 8.56 -11.41
N SER A 72 17.95 7.44 -12.10
CA SER A 72 18.71 7.00 -13.27
C SER A 72 18.60 7.99 -14.44
N GLU A 73 17.40 8.52 -14.69
CA GLU A 73 17.16 9.53 -15.73
C GLU A 73 17.84 10.87 -15.40
N MET A 74 17.83 11.29 -14.12
CA MET A 74 18.58 12.45 -13.67
C MET A 74 20.08 12.30 -13.95
N GLN A 75 20.66 11.12 -13.68
CA GLN A 75 22.04 10.80 -14.01
C GLN A 75 22.30 10.86 -15.52
N ARG A 76 21.46 10.17 -16.31
CA ARG A 76 21.55 10.07 -17.77
C ARG A 76 21.49 11.44 -18.45
N GLU A 77 20.59 12.29 -17.97
CA GLU A 77 20.33 13.61 -18.52
C GLU A 77 21.21 14.72 -17.91
N GLY A 78 22.11 14.35 -17.01
CA GLY A 78 23.17 15.20 -16.52
C GLY A 78 22.77 16.22 -15.45
N PHE A 79 21.73 15.93 -14.68
CA PHE A 79 21.39 16.70 -13.49
C PHE A 79 22.47 16.53 -12.40
N ASP A 80 22.63 17.56 -11.57
CA ASP A 80 23.50 17.58 -10.39
C ASP A 80 22.81 18.18 -9.14
N LEU A 81 21.54 18.58 -9.28
CA LEU A 81 20.71 19.08 -8.20
C LEU A 81 20.32 17.95 -7.22
N PRO A 82 20.05 18.25 -5.93
CA PRO A 82 19.62 17.25 -4.96
C PRO A 82 18.25 16.64 -5.29
N LEU A 83 18.11 15.35 -4.96
CA LEU A 83 16.88 14.57 -5.12
C LEU A 83 16.35 14.19 -3.73
N LEU A 84 15.18 14.68 -3.35
CA LEU A 84 14.49 14.28 -2.11
C LEU A 84 13.55 13.12 -2.37
N ILE A 85 13.59 12.12 -1.50
CA ILE A 85 12.77 10.91 -1.55
C ILE A 85 11.91 10.85 -0.29
N GLY A 86 10.59 10.77 -0.44
CA GLY A 86 9.65 10.65 0.67
C GLY A 86 8.37 9.87 0.29
N GLY A 87 7.50 9.67 1.28
CA GLY A 87 6.25 8.91 1.15
C GLY A 87 6.30 7.55 1.86
N ALA A 88 5.13 6.93 2.05
CA ALA A 88 4.94 5.83 3.01
C ALA A 88 5.79 4.58 2.74
N THR A 89 6.04 4.24 1.48
CA THR A 89 6.87 3.07 1.11
C THR A 89 8.36 3.35 1.13
N THR A 90 8.75 4.63 1.18
CA THR A 90 10.15 5.01 1.13
C THR A 90 10.82 4.80 2.48
N SER A 91 12.11 4.46 2.45
CA SER A 91 12.89 4.27 3.67
C SER A 91 14.35 4.60 3.43
N ARG A 92 15.07 4.93 4.50
CA ARG A 92 16.51 5.16 4.46
C ARG A 92 17.27 3.98 3.83
N VAL A 93 16.86 2.75 4.15
CA VAL A 93 17.50 1.53 3.62
C VAL A 93 17.26 1.42 2.13
N HIS A 94 16.01 1.55 1.67
CA HIS A 94 15.70 1.46 0.25
C HIS A 94 16.42 2.55 -0.55
N THR A 95 16.38 3.81 -0.09
CA THR A 95 17.07 4.91 -0.75
C THR A 95 18.57 4.68 -0.85
N ALA A 96 19.22 4.21 0.22
CA ALA A 96 20.66 3.92 0.22
C ALA A 96 21.05 2.77 -0.71
N VAL A 97 20.20 1.74 -0.82
CA VAL A 97 20.52 0.49 -1.54
C VAL A 97 20.09 0.51 -3.00
N LYS A 98 19.01 1.21 -3.34
CA LYS A 98 18.38 1.12 -4.67
C LYS A 98 18.33 2.45 -5.43
N ILE A 99 18.06 3.58 -4.76
CA ILE A 99 17.88 4.87 -5.43
C ILE A 99 19.21 5.63 -5.57
N HIS A 100 19.89 5.87 -4.44
CA HIS A 100 21.14 6.64 -4.42
C HIS A 100 22.21 6.10 -5.38
N PRO A 101 22.43 4.78 -5.53
CA PRO A 101 23.41 4.25 -6.47
C PRO A 101 23.12 4.58 -7.95
N GLN A 102 21.89 4.96 -8.30
CA GLN A 102 21.55 5.34 -9.68
C GLN A 102 21.88 6.80 -10.00
N TYR A 103 22.24 7.62 -9.00
CA TYR A 103 22.45 9.06 -9.17
C TYR A 103 23.71 9.54 -8.47
N GLU A 104 24.85 9.39 -9.16
CA GLU A 104 26.19 9.73 -8.66
C GLU A 104 26.49 11.24 -8.76
N ARG A 105 25.97 11.90 -9.79
CA ARG A 105 26.22 13.33 -10.08
C ARG A 105 25.68 14.26 -9.00
N GLY A 106 24.56 13.89 -8.37
CA GLY A 106 23.96 14.64 -7.26
C GLY A 106 23.90 13.85 -5.97
N GLN A 107 22.93 14.20 -5.12
CA GLN A 107 22.67 13.50 -3.87
C GLN A 107 21.19 13.19 -3.73
N ALA A 108 20.85 11.90 -3.69
CA ALA A 108 19.55 11.44 -3.25
C ALA A 108 19.49 11.44 -1.71
N VAL A 109 18.44 12.01 -1.13
CA VAL A 109 18.26 12.08 0.33
C VAL A 109 16.85 11.63 0.67
N TYR A 110 16.76 10.57 1.46
CA TYR A 110 15.54 10.16 2.14
C TYR A 110 15.17 11.17 3.22
N VAL A 111 13.95 11.68 3.17
CA VAL A 111 13.38 12.62 4.15
C VAL A 111 12.21 11.94 4.84
N THR A 112 12.30 11.80 6.16
CA THR A 112 11.32 11.03 6.95
C THR A 112 9.95 11.68 7.02
N ASP A 113 9.93 13.01 7.18
CA ASP A 113 8.72 13.77 7.49
C ASP A 113 8.89 15.24 7.06
N ALA A 114 7.78 15.99 7.03
CA ALA A 114 7.77 17.38 6.60
C ALA A 114 8.63 18.29 7.50
N SER A 115 8.71 18.02 8.81
CA SER A 115 9.50 18.83 9.74
C SER A 115 11.00 18.76 9.43
N ARG A 116 11.47 17.60 8.96
CA ARG A 116 12.87 17.39 8.56
C ARG A 116 13.17 17.97 7.19
N ALA A 117 12.19 18.06 6.29
CA ALA A 117 12.38 18.54 4.93
C ALA A 117 13.06 19.91 4.87
N VAL A 118 12.64 20.86 5.74
CA VAL A 118 13.21 22.22 5.78
C VAL A 118 14.70 22.21 6.09
N GLY A 119 15.12 21.46 7.11
CA GLY A 119 16.52 21.37 7.51
C GLY A 119 17.40 20.71 6.44
N VAL A 120 16.86 19.70 5.77
CA VAL A 120 17.52 19.00 4.65
C VAL A 120 17.69 19.96 3.46
N VAL A 121 16.62 20.62 3.03
CA VAL A 121 16.66 21.61 1.93
C VAL A 121 17.64 22.73 2.24
N SER A 122 17.57 23.31 3.43
CA SER A 122 18.48 24.38 3.86
C SER A 122 19.96 23.94 3.79
N SER A 123 20.27 22.74 4.29
CA SER A 123 21.63 22.19 4.26
C SER A 123 22.12 21.93 2.83
N LEU A 124 21.25 21.49 1.93
CA LEU A 124 21.58 21.18 0.54
C LEU A 124 21.73 22.42 -0.34
N LEU A 125 21.12 23.55 0.04
CA LEU A 125 21.21 24.82 -0.67
C LEU A 125 22.27 25.78 -0.12
N SER A 126 22.73 25.58 1.13
CA SER A 126 23.81 26.39 1.70
C SER A 126 25.16 26.10 1.03
N PRO A 127 25.88 27.12 0.53
CA PRO A 127 27.22 26.96 -0.03
C PRO A 127 28.22 26.31 0.94
N GLU A 128 28.11 26.62 2.23
CA GLU A 128 29.01 26.13 3.28
C GLU A 128 28.63 24.74 3.78
N ALA A 129 27.33 24.46 3.92
CA ALA A 129 26.83 23.21 4.51
C ALA A 129 26.68 22.07 3.50
N LYS A 130 26.46 22.37 2.21
CA LYS A 130 26.13 21.35 1.18
C LYS A 130 27.18 20.26 1.07
N ALA A 131 28.46 20.63 0.97
CA ALA A 131 29.55 19.68 0.81
C ALA A 131 29.73 18.74 2.02
N PRO A 132 29.88 19.24 3.27
CA PRO A 132 29.99 18.37 4.44
C PRO A 132 28.72 17.55 4.70
N TYR A 133 27.54 18.11 4.44
CA TYR A 133 26.28 17.39 4.59
C TYR A 133 26.18 16.22 3.59
N THR A 134 26.48 16.46 2.32
CA THR A 134 26.49 15.42 1.27
C THR A 134 27.49 14.31 1.58
N ALA A 135 28.70 14.66 2.02
CA ALA A 135 29.72 13.68 2.41
C ALA A 135 29.24 12.78 3.56
N THR A 136 28.55 13.37 4.55
CA THR A 136 27.97 12.64 5.69
C THR A 136 26.92 11.64 5.22
N ILE A 137 25.95 12.09 4.40
CA ILE A 137 24.89 11.21 3.88
C ILE A 137 25.46 10.06 3.05
N ARG A 138 26.46 10.33 2.19
CA ARG A 138 27.12 9.27 1.39
C ARG A 138 27.79 8.21 2.26
N ALA A 139 28.50 8.64 3.31
CA ALA A 139 29.13 7.72 4.26
C ALA A 139 28.09 6.88 5.02
N GLU A 140 27.00 7.51 5.47
CA GLU A 140 25.90 6.81 6.12
C GLU A 140 25.23 5.79 5.20
N TYR A 141 24.94 6.16 3.95
CA TYR A 141 24.28 5.27 2.99
C TYR A 141 25.14 4.08 2.63
N ARG A 142 26.46 4.29 2.47
CA ARG A 142 27.40 3.18 2.30
C ARG A 142 27.35 2.22 3.48
N LYS A 143 27.41 2.72 4.71
CA LYS A 143 27.31 1.90 5.92
C LYS A 143 25.99 1.12 6.00
N VAL A 144 24.88 1.77 5.67
CA VAL A 144 23.54 1.15 5.65
C VAL A 144 23.48 0.06 4.59
N ALA A 145 23.96 0.31 3.38
CA ALA A 145 23.98 -0.66 2.29
C ALA A 145 24.86 -1.89 2.64
N ASP A 146 26.06 -1.67 3.17
CA ASP A 146 26.97 -2.74 3.58
C ASP A 146 26.37 -3.59 4.72
N ALA A 147 25.73 -2.95 5.71
CA ALA A 147 25.07 -3.64 6.80
C ALA A 147 23.86 -4.45 6.32
N HIS A 148 23.06 -3.89 5.41
CA HIS A 148 21.92 -4.59 4.82
C HIS A 148 22.38 -5.82 4.03
N ALA A 149 23.38 -5.66 3.16
CA ALA A 149 23.92 -6.76 2.36
C ALA A 149 24.43 -7.92 3.24
N ARG A 150 25.18 -7.62 4.32
CA ARG A 150 25.62 -8.64 5.28
C ARG A 150 24.44 -9.34 5.96
N SER A 151 23.47 -8.57 6.47
CA SER A 151 22.31 -9.13 7.17
C SER A 151 21.45 -10.03 6.27
N GLU A 152 21.32 -9.71 4.98
CA GLU A 152 20.57 -10.55 4.04
C GLU A 152 21.34 -11.82 3.65
N ALA A 153 22.67 -11.74 3.58
CA ALA A 153 23.54 -12.89 3.30
C ALA A 153 23.55 -13.92 4.45
N ASP A 154 23.46 -13.47 5.70
CA ASP A 154 23.42 -14.35 6.88
C ASP A 154 22.08 -15.12 7.02
N LYS A 155 21.02 -14.69 6.32
CA LYS A 155 19.71 -15.33 6.38
C LYS A 155 19.67 -16.58 5.50
N GLN A 156 19.42 -17.72 6.13
CA GLN A 156 19.16 -18.97 5.41
C GLN A 156 17.75 -18.99 4.82
N ARG A 157 17.67 -19.33 3.53
CA ARG A 157 16.42 -19.48 2.78
C ARG A 157 16.32 -20.88 2.19
N LEU A 158 15.09 -21.34 2.07
CA LEU A 158 14.70 -22.60 1.48
C LEU A 158 14.42 -22.41 -0.01
N VAL A 159 14.85 -23.37 -0.82
CA VAL A 159 14.28 -23.54 -2.17
C VAL A 159 12.76 -23.75 -2.05
N LEU A 160 12.01 -23.28 -3.05
CA LEU A 160 10.55 -23.24 -3.05
C LEU A 160 9.93 -24.59 -2.71
N ALA A 161 10.46 -25.68 -3.28
CA ALA A 161 9.98 -27.03 -2.99
C ALA A 161 10.03 -27.38 -1.48
N LYS A 162 11.12 -27.00 -0.79
CA LYS A 162 11.25 -27.22 0.66
C LYS A 162 10.35 -26.29 1.48
N ALA A 163 10.14 -25.06 1.02
CA ALA A 163 9.15 -24.18 1.64
C ALA A 163 7.73 -24.75 1.53
N ARG A 164 7.36 -25.33 0.37
CA ARG A 164 6.06 -26.00 0.15
C ARG A 164 5.89 -27.25 1.02
N GLU A 165 6.94 -28.04 1.21
CA GLU A 165 6.92 -29.19 2.14
C GLU A 165 6.63 -28.75 3.60
N ASN A 166 7.09 -27.55 3.99
CA ASN A 166 6.86 -26.95 5.31
C ASN A 166 5.64 -26.00 5.35
N ARG A 167 4.64 -26.20 4.49
CA ARG A 167 3.39 -25.43 4.51
C ARG A 167 2.61 -25.61 5.82
N LEU A 168 1.71 -24.68 6.12
CA LEU A 168 0.76 -24.85 7.23
C LEU A 168 -0.11 -26.09 6.96
N LYS A 169 -0.29 -26.93 7.98
CA LYS A 169 -1.09 -28.15 7.92
C LYS A 169 -2.33 -27.97 8.79
N ILE A 170 -3.47 -27.80 8.13
CA ILE A 170 -4.80 -27.76 8.77
C ILE A 170 -5.45 -29.12 8.61
N ASP A 171 -6.11 -29.60 9.67
CA ASP A 171 -6.98 -30.78 9.60
C ASP A 171 -8.33 -30.41 8.96
N TRP A 172 -8.36 -30.47 7.62
CA TRP A 172 -9.56 -30.17 6.84
C TRP A 172 -10.71 -31.16 7.04
N ALA A 173 -10.46 -32.35 7.60
CA ALA A 173 -11.54 -33.28 7.92
C ALA A 173 -12.30 -32.85 9.19
N ALA A 174 -11.63 -32.14 10.10
CA ALA A 174 -12.22 -31.59 11.31
C ALA A 174 -12.83 -30.19 11.13
N TYR A 175 -12.65 -29.57 9.95
CA TYR A 175 -13.14 -28.23 9.65
C TYR A 175 -14.15 -28.26 8.51
N GLN A 176 -15.34 -27.68 8.75
CA GLN A 176 -16.35 -27.50 7.73
C GLN A 176 -16.42 -26.00 7.35
N PRO A 177 -15.91 -25.60 6.18
CA PRO A 177 -16.04 -24.23 5.73
C PRO A 177 -17.51 -23.80 5.62
N THR A 178 -17.80 -22.57 6.04
CA THR A 178 -19.15 -22.02 5.96
C THR A 178 -19.43 -21.56 4.54
N LYS A 179 -20.53 -22.03 3.96
CA LYS A 179 -21.00 -21.54 2.66
C LYS A 179 -21.59 -20.12 2.79
N PRO A 180 -21.17 -19.16 1.95
CA PRO A 180 -21.75 -17.81 1.96
C PRO A 180 -23.21 -17.82 1.51
N THR A 181 -23.96 -16.78 1.90
CA THR A 181 -25.40 -16.67 1.58
C THR A 181 -25.69 -16.49 0.08
N PHE A 182 -24.65 -16.16 -0.71
CA PHE A 182 -24.70 -16.12 -2.18
C PHE A 182 -23.30 -16.36 -2.77
N THR A 183 -23.25 -16.79 -4.02
CA THR A 183 -22.02 -16.95 -4.83
C THR A 183 -22.14 -16.15 -6.11
N ALA A 184 -21.93 -14.83 -6.00
CA ALA A 184 -22.01 -13.85 -7.08
C ALA A 184 -21.45 -12.51 -6.56
N THR A 185 -21.49 -11.48 -7.39
CA THR A 185 -21.20 -10.10 -6.99
C THR A 185 -22.45 -9.38 -6.47
N ARG A 186 -22.33 -8.58 -5.41
CA ARG A 186 -23.33 -7.60 -4.95
C ARG A 186 -22.72 -6.21 -4.90
N THR A 187 -23.54 -5.21 -5.22
CA THR A 187 -23.13 -3.80 -5.25
C THR A 187 -23.94 -2.99 -4.25
N VAL A 188 -23.23 -2.25 -3.40
CA VAL A 188 -23.75 -1.21 -2.53
C VAL A 188 -23.53 0.11 -3.24
N ARG A 189 -24.59 0.66 -3.86
CA ARG A 189 -24.50 1.85 -4.72
C ARG A 189 -24.34 3.16 -3.96
N SER A 190 -24.64 3.15 -2.67
CA SER A 190 -24.53 4.25 -1.73
C SER A 190 -24.55 3.67 -0.32
N TYR A 191 -23.83 4.29 0.61
CA TYR A 191 -23.81 3.95 2.02
C TYR A 191 -23.84 5.23 2.85
N ASP A 192 -24.55 5.22 3.97
CA ASP A 192 -24.63 6.41 4.82
C ASP A 192 -23.29 6.60 5.55
N VAL A 193 -22.67 7.77 5.40
CA VAL A 193 -21.43 8.13 6.09
C VAL A 193 -21.64 8.10 7.61
N ALA A 194 -22.83 8.44 8.10
CA ALA A 194 -23.13 8.41 9.53
C ALA A 194 -22.93 7.01 10.15
N GLU A 195 -23.22 5.94 9.40
CA GLU A 195 -22.99 4.56 9.84
C GLU A 195 -21.51 4.17 9.87
N LEU A 196 -20.65 4.91 9.16
CA LEU A 196 -19.21 4.65 9.08
C LEU A 196 -18.42 5.38 10.17
N VAL A 197 -18.93 6.50 10.66
CA VAL A 197 -18.27 7.31 11.70
C VAL A 197 -17.79 6.48 12.91
N PRO A 198 -18.59 5.54 13.46
CA PRO A 198 -18.15 4.73 14.61
C PRO A 198 -16.97 3.79 14.32
N TYR A 199 -16.71 3.47 13.04
CA TYR A 199 -15.64 2.56 12.60
C TYR A 199 -14.35 3.29 12.21
N ILE A 200 -14.28 4.61 12.39
CA ILE A 200 -13.09 5.39 12.10
C ILE A 200 -12.01 5.08 13.13
N ASP A 201 -10.88 4.51 12.68
CA ASP A 201 -9.63 4.57 13.42
C ASP A 201 -8.99 5.95 13.24
N TRP A 202 -9.00 6.73 14.31
CA TRP A 202 -8.41 8.05 14.39
C TRP A 202 -6.89 8.03 14.54
N THR A 203 -6.28 6.90 14.89
CA THR A 203 -4.83 6.82 15.08
C THR A 203 -4.07 7.19 13.81
N PRO A 204 -4.37 6.61 12.61
CA PRO A 204 -3.68 7.03 11.41
C PRO A 204 -4.11 8.41 10.92
N PHE A 205 -5.28 8.93 11.31
CA PHE A 205 -5.63 10.33 11.06
C PHE A 205 -4.62 11.28 11.72
N PHE A 206 -4.31 11.10 13.01
CA PHE A 206 -3.31 11.92 13.69
C PHE A 206 -1.90 11.75 13.11
N GLN A 207 -1.56 10.53 12.69
CA GLN A 207 -0.26 10.25 12.05
C GLN A 207 -0.11 10.99 10.72
N THR A 208 -1.18 11.10 9.92
CA THR A 208 -1.19 11.93 8.69
C THR A 208 -0.82 13.38 8.98
N TRP A 209 -1.16 13.89 10.17
CA TRP A 209 -0.83 15.24 10.63
C TRP A 209 0.45 15.30 11.47
N GLU A 210 1.32 14.29 11.39
CA GLU A 210 2.61 14.20 12.11
C GLU A 210 2.49 14.21 13.65
N LEU A 211 1.30 13.90 14.18
CA LEU A 211 1.06 13.77 15.61
C LEU A 211 1.23 12.31 16.03
N LYS A 212 2.26 12.05 16.85
CA LYS A 212 2.72 10.70 17.19
C LYS A 212 2.00 10.19 18.44
N GLY A 213 1.13 9.20 18.28
CA GLY A 213 0.46 8.58 19.40
C GLY A 213 -0.71 7.72 18.93
N ARG A 214 -1.37 7.04 19.87
CA ARG A 214 -2.60 6.32 19.62
C ARG A 214 -3.78 7.13 20.13
N TYR A 215 -4.89 7.13 19.39
CA TYR A 215 -6.15 7.64 19.90
C TYR A 215 -6.75 6.63 20.92
N PRO A 216 -7.43 7.07 21.99
CA PRO A 216 -7.63 8.47 22.41
C PRO A 216 -6.47 9.05 23.23
N ALA A 217 -5.46 8.25 23.60
CA ALA A 217 -4.38 8.67 24.50
C ALA A 217 -3.63 9.94 24.03
N ILE A 218 -3.49 10.13 22.72
CA ILE A 218 -2.86 11.33 22.13
C ILE A 218 -3.57 12.64 22.52
N LEU A 219 -4.88 12.60 22.79
CA LEU A 219 -5.64 13.77 23.22
C LEU A 219 -5.23 14.27 24.60
N SER A 220 -4.61 13.42 25.43
CA SER A 220 -4.11 13.77 26.76
C SER A 220 -2.59 13.87 26.81
N ASP A 221 -1.90 13.79 25.67
CA ASP A 221 -0.45 13.89 25.60
C ASP A 221 0.02 15.27 26.12
N PRO A 222 1.02 15.34 27.02
CA PRO A 222 1.48 16.60 27.60
C PRO A 222 2.10 17.58 26.59
N ALA A 223 2.73 17.09 25.52
CA ALA A 223 3.46 17.90 24.54
C ALA A 223 2.58 18.31 23.35
N GLN A 224 1.70 17.42 22.89
CA GLN A 224 0.94 17.59 21.64
C GLN A 224 -0.58 17.51 21.84
N GLY A 225 -1.08 17.19 23.04
CA GLY A 225 -2.51 16.99 23.29
C GLY A 225 -3.37 18.22 23.02
N ALA A 226 -2.85 19.44 23.20
CA ALA A 226 -3.57 20.66 22.85
C ALA A 226 -3.80 20.79 21.33
N ALA A 227 -2.75 20.56 20.53
CA ALA A 227 -2.86 20.56 19.08
C ALA A 227 -3.72 19.39 18.57
N ALA A 228 -3.57 18.20 19.18
CA ALA A 228 -4.38 17.02 18.83
C ALA A 228 -5.87 17.26 19.08
N ARG A 229 -6.25 17.87 20.21
CA ARG A 229 -7.66 18.22 20.49
C ARG A 229 -8.19 19.26 19.50
N SER A 230 -7.43 20.32 19.21
CA SER A 230 -7.85 21.33 18.23
C SER A 230 -8.08 20.73 16.84
N LEU A 231 -7.15 19.91 16.36
CA LEU A 231 -7.27 19.22 15.08
C LEU A 231 -8.45 18.24 15.08
N TYR A 232 -8.65 17.52 16.18
CA TYR A 232 -9.78 16.60 16.33
C TYR A 232 -11.11 17.36 16.28
N ASP A 233 -11.23 18.49 16.97
CA ASP A 233 -12.44 19.31 16.99
C ASP A 233 -12.76 19.84 15.59
N ASP A 234 -11.76 20.30 14.83
CA ASP A 234 -11.93 20.71 13.42
C ASP A 234 -12.37 19.52 12.54
N ALA A 235 -11.75 18.36 12.73
CA ALA A 235 -12.11 17.14 12.02
C ALA A 235 -13.54 16.69 12.32
N GLN A 236 -13.97 16.76 13.58
CA GLN A 236 -15.35 16.49 14.00
C GLN A 236 -16.32 17.50 13.38
N GLY A 237 -15.95 18.78 13.34
CA GLY A 237 -16.75 19.84 12.71
C GLY A 237 -16.95 19.60 11.21
N MET A 238 -15.88 19.27 10.48
CA MET A 238 -15.96 18.94 9.06
C MET A 238 -16.68 17.61 8.82
N LEU A 239 -16.45 16.59 9.65
CA LEU A 239 -17.13 15.29 9.55
C LEU A 239 -18.64 15.44 9.74
N LYS A 240 -19.07 16.30 10.68
CA LYS A 240 -20.47 16.67 10.85
C LYS A 240 -21.04 17.28 9.57
N GLN A 241 -20.33 18.23 8.94
CA GLN A 241 -20.75 18.80 7.65
C GLN A 241 -20.83 17.75 6.55
N ILE A 242 -19.83 16.85 6.45
CA ILE A 242 -19.81 15.76 5.48
C ILE A 242 -21.07 14.89 5.60
N VAL A 243 -21.50 14.58 6.82
CA VAL A 243 -22.69 13.77 7.11
C VAL A 243 -23.98 14.57 6.81
N GLU A 244 -24.12 15.76 7.37
CA GLU A 244 -25.36 16.57 7.26
C GLU A 244 -25.64 17.01 5.82
N GLU A 245 -24.59 17.39 5.08
CA GLU A 245 -24.68 17.87 3.70
C GLU A 245 -24.43 16.77 2.66
N ARG A 246 -24.16 15.52 3.10
CA ARG A 246 -23.89 14.36 2.23
C ARG A 246 -22.81 14.63 1.18
N TRP A 247 -21.66 15.12 1.63
CA TRP A 247 -20.55 15.46 0.73
C TRP A 247 -20.01 14.26 -0.04
N PHE A 248 -20.05 13.07 0.57
CA PHE A 248 -19.53 11.84 0.01
C PHE A 248 -20.63 10.83 -0.26
N ASN A 249 -20.41 10.00 -1.26
CA ASN A 249 -21.30 8.88 -1.59
C ASN A 249 -20.51 7.57 -1.60
N PRO A 250 -20.21 6.98 -0.42
CA PRO A 250 -19.45 5.75 -0.35
C PRO A 250 -20.10 4.61 -1.12
N LYS A 251 -19.30 3.84 -1.86
CA LYS A 251 -19.77 2.70 -2.68
C LYS A 251 -18.93 1.46 -2.42
N ALA A 252 -19.57 0.30 -2.48
CA ALA A 252 -18.89 -0.98 -2.37
C ALA A 252 -19.34 -1.94 -3.47
N VAL A 253 -18.42 -2.80 -3.89
CA VAL A 253 -18.76 -4.04 -4.57
C VAL A 253 -18.03 -5.18 -3.86
N LEU A 254 -18.75 -6.25 -3.60
CA LEU A 254 -18.21 -7.46 -2.99
C LEU A 254 -18.74 -8.69 -3.71
N GLY A 255 -18.05 -9.81 -3.59
CA GLY A 255 -18.53 -11.08 -4.12
C GLY A 255 -17.89 -12.26 -3.43
N PHE A 256 -18.49 -13.43 -3.64
CA PHE A 256 -17.98 -14.72 -3.14
C PHE A 256 -18.03 -15.75 -4.25
N TRP A 257 -17.03 -16.64 -4.24
CA TRP A 257 -16.90 -17.73 -5.20
C TRP A 257 -16.58 -19.02 -4.46
N PRO A 258 -17.11 -20.17 -4.92
CA PRO A 258 -16.52 -21.46 -4.60
C PRO A 258 -15.03 -21.42 -4.97
N ALA A 259 -14.20 -21.80 -4.01
CA ALA A 259 -12.75 -21.72 -4.14
C ALA A 259 -12.06 -22.93 -3.51
N ASN A 260 -10.89 -23.31 -4.04
CA ASN A 260 -10.00 -24.27 -3.42
C ASN A 260 -8.55 -23.85 -3.64
N ALA A 261 -7.68 -24.22 -2.71
CA ALA A 261 -6.25 -24.07 -2.92
C ALA A 261 -5.74 -25.09 -3.95
N VAL A 262 -4.89 -24.64 -4.86
CA VAL A 262 -4.15 -25.47 -5.82
C VAL A 262 -2.68 -25.09 -5.71
N GLY A 263 -1.93 -25.85 -4.91
CA GLY A 263 -0.57 -25.48 -4.54
C GLY A 263 -0.54 -24.16 -3.73
N ASP A 264 0.16 -23.16 -4.26
CA ASP A 264 0.27 -21.83 -3.65
C ASP A 264 -0.84 -20.86 -4.10
N ASP A 265 -1.74 -21.28 -4.99
CA ASP A 265 -2.79 -20.44 -5.55
C ASP A 265 -4.16 -20.75 -4.95
N ILE A 266 -5.08 -19.80 -5.08
CA ILE A 266 -6.49 -19.94 -4.78
C ILE A 266 -7.25 -19.95 -6.10
N GLN A 267 -7.75 -21.12 -6.51
CA GLN A 267 -8.56 -21.30 -7.70
C GLN A 267 -10.03 -20.99 -7.39
N LEU A 268 -10.66 -20.13 -8.18
CA LEU A 268 -12.10 -19.81 -8.11
C LEU A 268 -12.87 -20.52 -9.22
N TYR A 269 -14.13 -20.85 -8.95
CA TYR A 269 -15.01 -21.56 -9.87
C TYR A 269 -16.32 -20.81 -10.14
N THR A 270 -16.96 -21.10 -11.28
CA THR A 270 -18.24 -20.49 -11.67
C THR A 270 -19.43 -20.91 -10.80
N GLY A 271 -19.37 -22.10 -10.18
CA GLY A 271 -20.44 -22.64 -9.35
C GLY A 271 -20.00 -23.80 -8.46
N GLU A 272 -20.94 -24.33 -7.67
CA GLU A 272 -20.66 -25.33 -6.63
C GLU A 272 -20.16 -26.67 -7.17
N SER A 273 -20.37 -26.96 -8.46
CA SER A 273 -19.81 -28.15 -9.11
C SER A 273 -18.29 -28.10 -9.22
N ARG A 274 -17.68 -26.91 -9.09
CA ARG A 274 -16.23 -26.68 -9.16
C ARG A 274 -15.59 -27.28 -10.43
N SER A 275 -16.36 -27.36 -11.50
CA SER A 275 -15.94 -27.97 -12.76
C SER A 275 -15.27 -26.96 -13.71
N GLU A 276 -15.64 -25.68 -13.62
CA GLU A 276 -15.16 -24.64 -14.50
C GLU A 276 -14.45 -23.53 -13.70
N PRO A 277 -13.12 -23.41 -13.83
CA PRO A 277 -12.33 -22.28 -13.35
C PRO A 277 -12.80 -20.93 -13.90
N VAL A 278 -12.90 -19.89 -13.06
CA VAL A 278 -13.24 -18.51 -13.50
C VAL A 278 -12.08 -17.51 -13.34
N ALA A 279 -11.23 -17.72 -12.34
CA ALA A 279 -10.05 -16.93 -12.03
C ALA A 279 -9.20 -17.63 -10.99
N ALA A 280 -7.95 -17.19 -10.82
CA ALA A 280 -7.11 -17.59 -9.70
C ALA A 280 -6.48 -16.36 -9.06
N PHE A 281 -6.30 -16.41 -7.74
CA PHE A 281 -5.40 -15.50 -7.02
C PHE A 281 -4.10 -16.22 -6.73
N PHE A 282 -3.00 -15.61 -7.15
CA PHE A 282 -1.68 -16.25 -7.12
C PHE A 282 -0.95 -15.90 -5.82
N GLY A 283 -0.61 -16.93 -5.05
CA GLY A 283 0.07 -16.75 -3.78
C GLY A 283 1.59 -16.79 -3.91
N LEU A 284 2.23 -16.09 -2.98
CA LEU A 284 3.66 -16.18 -2.69
C LEU A 284 3.87 -16.82 -1.31
N ARG A 285 4.89 -17.66 -1.20
CA ARG A 285 5.23 -18.41 -0.01
C ARG A 285 6.50 -17.88 0.62
N GLN A 286 6.50 -17.78 1.95
CA GLN A 286 7.69 -17.44 2.72
C GLN A 286 8.83 -18.43 2.42
N GLN A 287 10.04 -17.95 2.11
CA GLN A 287 11.21 -18.82 1.87
C GLN A 287 12.27 -18.78 2.98
N LEU A 288 12.13 -17.93 3.99
CA LEU A 288 13.05 -17.97 5.14
C LEU A 288 12.91 -19.29 5.92
N VAL A 289 14.04 -19.86 6.35
CA VAL A 289 14.03 -21.02 7.26
C VAL A 289 13.29 -20.64 8.55
N LYS A 290 12.31 -21.44 8.91
CA LYS A 290 11.51 -21.25 10.13
C LYS A 290 12.10 -22.07 11.28
N ARG A 291 12.01 -21.52 12.48
CA ARG A 291 12.40 -22.19 13.73
C ARG A 291 11.17 -22.72 14.45
N ASP A 292 11.39 -23.69 15.33
CA ASP A 292 10.40 -24.19 16.29
C ASP A 292 9.16 -24.81 15.62
N GLY A 293 9.36 -25.48 14.48
CA GLY A 293 8.29 -26.14 13.73
C GLY A 293 7.29 -25.19 13.07
N ARG A 294 7.54 -23.88 13.05
CA ARG A 294 6.65 -22.92 12.39
C ARG A 294 6.60 -23.15 10.87
N PRO A 295 5.43 -22.98 10.24
CA PRO A 295 5.29 -23.19 8.81
C PRO A 295 5.84 -22.02 7.98
N ASN A 296 6.16 -22.32 6.74
CA ASN A 296 6.40 -21.35 5.68
C ASN A 296 5.05 -20.98 5.05
N LEU A 297 4.46 -19.89 5.50
CA LEU A 297 3.09 -19.51 5.16
C LEU A 297 2.93 -19.05 3.71
N CYS A 298 1.77 -19.38 3.13
CA CYS A 298 1.18 -18.78 1.95
C CYS A 298 -0.32 -18.52 2.21
N LEU A 299 -0.93 -17.51 1.57
CA LEU A 299 -2.35 -17.21 1.78
C LEU A 299 -3.26 -18.37 1.36
N SER A 300 -2.86 -19.16 0.35
CA SER A 300 -3.62 -20.34 -0.08
C SER A 300 -3.73 -21.42 1.01
N ASP A 301 -2.81 -21.43 1.99
CA ASP A 301 -2.84 -22.41 3.07
C ASP A 301 -4.12 -22.29 3.93
N PHE A 302 -4.80 -21.14 3.92
CA PHE A 302 -6.03 -20.90 4.66
C PHE A 302 -7.31 -21.22 3.87
N VAL A 303 -7.20 -21.86 2.71
CA VAL A 303 -8.32 -22.28 1.87
C VAL A 303 -8.20 -23.78 1.61
N ALA A 304 -9.31 -24.52 1.70
CA ALA A 304 -9.28 -25.97 1.58
C ALA A 304 -8.63 -26.42 0.26
N PRO A 305 -7.57 -27.25 0.30
CA PRO A 305 -6.93 -27.75 -0.91
C PRO A 305 -7.88 -28.63 -1.73
N VAL A 306 -7.77 -28.54 -3.06
CA VAL A 306 -8.63 -29.29 -3.98
C VAL A 306 -8.56 -30.81 -3.74
N GLU A 307 -7.38 -31.31 -3.36
CA GLU A 307 -7.16 -32.73 -3.06
C GLU A 307 -7.94 -33.25 -1.84
N THR A 308 -8.41 -32.37 -0.96
CA THR A 308 -9.20 -32.76 0.23
C THR A 308 -10.65 -33.06 -0.11
N GLY A 309 -11.15 -32.59 -1.26
CA GLY A 309 -12.57 -32.65 -1.62
C GLY A 309 -13.49 -31.76 -0.77
N VAL A 310 -12.94 -30.98 0.18
CA VAL A 310 -13.70 -30.08 1.03
C VAL A 310 -14.08 -28.82 0.25
N ALA A 311 -15.37 -28.48 0.28
CA ALA A 311 -15.91 -27.29 -0.39
C ALA A 311 -15.62 -26.03 0.44
N ASP A 312 -14.80 -25.12 -0.10
CA ASP A 312 -14.46 -23.84 0.53
C ASP A 312 -14.78 -22.64 -0.38
N TYR A 313 -14.60 -21.43 0.13
CA TYR A 313 -15.02 -20.19 -0.51
C TYR A 313 -14.00 -19.07 -0.24
N VAL A 314 -13.91 -18.14 -1.18
CA VAL A 314 -13.14 -16.90 -1.02
C VAL A 314 -14.01 -15.73 -1.44
N GLY A 315 -13.91 -14.63 -0.69
CA GLY A 315 -14.53 -13.37 -1.04
C GLY A 315 -13.54 -12.35 -1.57
N ALA A 316 -14.05 -11.30 -2.21
CA ALA A 316 -13.28 -10.12 -2.57
C ALA A 316 -14.16 -8.87 -2.48
N PHE A 317 -13.52 -7.71 -2.30
CA PHE A 317 -14.21 -6.42 -2.23
C PHE A 317 -13.41 -5.27 -2.84
N VAL A 318 -14.14 -4.23 -3.25
CA VAL A 318 -13.63 -2.87 -3.44
C VAL A 318 -14.61 -1.91 -2.76
N VAL A 319 -14.10 -1.00 -1.94
CA VAL A 319 -14.83 0.11 -1.32
C VAL A 319 -14.17 1.44 -1.68
N THR A 320 -14.94 2.52 -1.67
CA THR A 320 -14.44 3.89 -1.80
C THR A 320 -15.30 4.84 -0.97
N ALA A 321 -14.71 5.92 -0.46
CA ALA A 321 -15.45 7.02 0.13
C ALA A 321 -16.29 7.79 -0.92
N GLY A 322 -15.90 7.71 -2.19
CA GLY A 322 -16.54 8.43 -3.29
C GLY A 322 -15.55 9.34 -4.02
N ILE A 323 -15.86 9.68 -5.28
CA ILE A 323 -15.01 10.55 -6.12
C ILE A 323 -15.17 12.04 -5.77
N GLU A 324 -16.20 12.35 -4.99
CA GLU A 324 -16.55 13.70 -4.58
C GLU A 324 -15.43 14.37 -3.77
N GLU A 325 -14.57 13.60 -3.09
CA GLU A 325 -13.41 14.09 -2.33
C GLU A 325 -12.48 14.94 -3.19
N VAL A 326 -12.13 14.48 -4.40
CA VAL A 326 -11.27 15.22 -5.33
C VAL A 326 -11.79 16.63 -5.59
N ARG A 327 -13.07 16.75 -5.97
CA ARG A 327 -13.68 18.05 -6.32
C ARG A 327 -13.78 18.98 -5.11
N ILE A 328 -14.07 18.42 -3.92
CA ILE A 328 -14.18 19.21 -2.70
C ILE A 328 -12.82 19.72 -2.25
N ALA A 329 -11.78 18.89 -2.34
CA ALA A 329 -10.41 19.29 -2.02
C ALA A 329 -9.89 20.37 -2.99
N GLU A 330 -10.10 20.19 -4.31
CA GLU A 330 -9.76 21.20 -5.32
C GLU A 330 -10.45 22.55 -5.05
N ARG A 331 -11.68 22.54 -4.52
CA ARG A 331 -12.40 23.77 -4.16
C ARG A 331 -11.69 24.52 -3.03
N PHE A 332 -11.17 23.81 -2.03
CA PHE A 332 -10.40 24.41 -0.94
C PHE A 332 -9.04 24.92 -1.43
N GLU A 333 -8.34 24.14 -2.27
CA GLU A 333 -7.05 24.55 -2.87
C GLU A 333 -7.20 25.83 -3.71
N ARG A 334 -8.24 25.94 -4.55
CA ARG A 334 -8.52 27.18 -5.33
C ARG A 334 -8.86 28.39 -4.45
N ALA A 335 -9.27 28.15 -3.20
CA ALA A 335 -9.52 29.19 -2.21
C ALA A 335 -8.27 29.49 -1.35
N ASN A 336 -7.12 28.87 -1.63
CA ASN A 336 -5.90 28.91 -0.83
C ASN A 336 -6.12 28.41 0.61
N ASP A 337 -6.99 27.41 0.79
CA ASP A 337 -7.28 26.76 2.07
C ASP A 337 -6.69 25.34 2.09
N ASP A 338 -5.36 25.28 2.16
CA ASP A 338 -4.63 24.01 2.16
C ASP A 338 -5.00 23.13 3.36
N TYR A 339 -5.29 23.77 4.51
CA TYR A 339 -5.71 23.07 5.72
C TYR A 339 -6.99 22.28 5.50
N ARG A 340 -8.05 22.91 4.99
CA ARG A 340 -9.31 22.20 4.73
C ARG A 340 -9.21 21.23 3.56
N SER A 341 -8.37 21.49 2.56
CA SER A 341 -8.09 20.52 1.50
C SER A 341 -7.48 19.23 2.07
N ILE A 342 -6.44 19.35 2.89
CA ILE A 342 -5.78 18.21 3.53
C ILE A 342 -6.74 17.51 4.50
N LEU A 343 -7.52 18.27 5.27
CA LEU A 343 -8.47 17.73 6.23
C LEU A 343 -9.58 16.90 5.55
N VAL A 344 -10.13 17.37 4.44
CA VAL A 344 -11.18 16.62 3.72
C VAL A 344 -10.63 15.35 3.06
N LYS A 345 -9.41 15.41 2.49
CA LYS A 345 -8.73 14.21 1.94
C LYS A 345 -8.44 13.19 3.05
N ALA A 346 -7.92 13.63 4.20
CA ALA A 346 -7.64 12.74 5.33
C ALA A 346 -8.92 12.09 5.90
N LEU A 347 -10.03 12.84 5.98
CA LEU A 347 -11.33 12.30 6.39
C LEU A 347 -11.90 11.32 5.36
N ALA A 348 -11.73 11.56 4.07
CA ALA A 348 -12.13 10.62 3.02
C ALA A 348 -11.39 9.28 3.15
N ASP A 349 -10.08 9.30 3.41
CA ASP A 349 -9.30 8.08 3.69
C ASP A 349 -9.81 7.34 4.93
N ARG A 350 -10.12 8.08 6.01
CA ARG A 350 -10.71 7.48 7.22
C ARG A 350 -12.05 6.83 6.94
N ILE A 351 -12.89 7.45 6.11
CA ILE A 351 -14.20 6.92 5.73
C ILE A 351 -14.05 5.68 4.84
N ALA A 352 -13.09 5.65 3.92
CA ALA A 352 -12.83 4.47 3.08
C ALA A 352 -12.37 3.26 3.92
N GLU A 353 -11.48 3.47 4.89
CA GLU A 353 -11.02 2.43 5.82
C GLU A 353 -12.13 1.96 6.76
N ALA A 354 -12.89 2.89 7.34
CA ALA A 354 -14.07 2.59 8.14
C ALA A 354 -15.10 1.78 7.34
N PHE A 355 -15.24 2.06 6.05
CA PHE A 355 -16.12 1.30 5.18
C PHE A 355 -15.61 -0.11 4.90
N ALA A 356 -14.29 -0.29 4.76
CA ALA A 356 -13.70 -1.61 4.64
C ALA A 356 -13.97 -2.46 5.90
N GLU A 357 -13.84 -1.88 7.09
CA GLU A 357 -14.18 -2.57 8.35
C GLU A 357 -15.67 -2.88 8.46
N ARG A 358 -16.53 -1.88 8.22
CA ARG A 358 -17.98 -2.08 8.27
C ARG A 358 -18.46 -3.13 7.27
N MET A 359 -17.91 -3.14 6.05
CA MET A 359 -18.22 -4.17 5.06
C MET A 359 -17.69 -5.53 5.50
N HIS A 360 -16.49 -5.61 6.07
CA HIS A 360 -15.96 -6.87 6.56
C HIS A 360 -16.85 -7.44 7.67
N GLU A 361 -17.26 -6.63 8.65
CA GLU A 361 -18.19 -7.03 9.70
C GLU A 361 -19.51 -7.58 9.13
N ARG A 362 -20.14 -6.86 8.18
CA ARG A 362 -21.33 -7.35 7.49
C ARG A 362 -21.08 -8.62 6.68
N VAL A 363 -19.88 -8.80 6.13
CA VAL A 363 -19.49 -10.06 5.49
C VAL A 363 -19.47 -11.20 6.50
N ARG A 364 -18.83 -11.02 7.66
CA ARG A 364 -18.77 -12.06 8.69
C ARG A 364 -20.15 -12.43 9.23
N ARG A 365 -21.00 -11.44 9.46
CA ARG A 365 -22.31 -11.58 10.13
C ARG A 365 -23.47 -11.91 9.19
N GLU A 366 -23.54 -11.23 8.05
CA GLU A 366 -24.73 -11.24 7.17
C GLU A 366 -24.46 -11.92 5.82
N PHE A 367 -23.39 -11.55 5.11
CA PHE A 367 -23.22 -11.94 3.70
C PHE A 367 -22.55 -13.29 3.53
N TRP A 368 -21.46 -13.55 4.25
CA TRP A 368 -20.86 -14.87 4.35
C TRP A 368 -21.49 -15.64 5.53
N GLY A 369 -21.64 -14.98 6.68
CA GLY A 369 -22.44 -15.50 7.78
C GLY A 369 -21.76 -16.57 8.65
N TYR A 370 -20.42 -16.69 8.59
CA TYR A 370 -19.68 -17.63 9.46
C TYR A 370 -19.58 -17.17 10.92
N ALA A 371 -20.01 -15.93 11.22
CA ALA A 371 -20.03 -15.36 12.56
C ALA A 371 -21.34 -14.58 12.81
N ALA A 372 -22.50 -15.15 12.46
CA ALA A 372 -23.80 -14.46 12.58
C ALA A 372 -24.14 -13.96 14.01
N ALA A 373 -23.62 -14.64 15.05
CA ALA A 373 -23.81 -14.27 16.45
C ALA A 373 -22.73 -13.32 17.00
N GLU A 374 -21.80 -12.84 16.16
CA GLU A 374 -20.78 -11.87 16.55
C GLU A 374 -21.43 -10.59 17.08
N ASN A 375 -20.93 -10.10 18.23
CA ASN A 375 -21.39 -8.90 18.89
C ASN A 375 -20.19 -8.14 19.47
N LEU A 376 -19.30 -7.72 18.58
CA LEU A 376 -18.09 -6.98 18.89
C LEU A 376 -18.38 -5.48 18.92
N SER A 377 -17.70 -4.74 19.80
CA SER A 377 -17.69 -3.29 19.73
C SER A 377 -16.84 -2.79 18.56
N ALA A 378 -16.98 -1.52 18.19
CA ALA A 378 -16.10 -0.92 17.19
C ALA A 378 -14.62 -0.98 17.61
N GLU A 379 -14.32 -0.87 18.90
CA GLU A 379 -12.95 -0.99 19.41
C GLU A 379 -12.39 -2.43 19.23
N ASP A 380 -13.20 -3.45 19.51
CA ASP A 380 -12.81 -4.85 19.33
C ASP A 380 -12.58 -5.15 17.83
N ILE A 381 -13.39 -4.56 16.95
CA ILE A 381 -13.22 -4.64 15.49
C ILE A 381 -11.88 -4.01 15.07
N LEU A 382 -11.55 -2.81 15.56
CA LEU A 382 -10.27 -2.16 15.25
C LEU A 382 -9.06 -2.92 15.81
N ARG A 383 -9.25 -3.75 16.83
CA ARG A 383 -8.23 -4.67 17.37
C ARG A 383 -8.17 -6.01 16.65
N GLU A 384 -8.99 -6.18 15.61
CA GLU A 384 -9.10 -7.42 14.83
C GLU A 384 -9.50 -8.64 15.69
N GLU A 385 -10.31 -8.45 16.74
CA GLU A 385 -10.77 -9.52 17.65
C GLU A 385 -11.89 -10.40 17.03
N TYR A 386 -11.90 -10.52 15.70
CA TYR A 386 -12.84 -11.35 14.95
C TYR A 386 -12.14 -12.49 14.22
N ARG A 387 -12.94 -13.47 13.82
CA ARG A 387 -12.50 -14.58 12.97
C ARG A 387 -12.32 -14.11 11.52
N GLY A 388 -11.26 -14.59 10.86
CA GLY A 388 -10.99 -14.36 9.45
C GLY A 388 -10.23 -13.05 9.17
N ILE A 389 -9.72 -12.92 7.94
CA ILE A 389 -8.89 -11.78 7.52
C ILE A 389 -9.33 -11.24 6.16
N ARG A 390 -8.87 -10.02 5.85
CA ARG A 390 -9.15 -9.33 4.59
C ARG A 390 -7.90 -8.87 3.83
N PRO A 391 -6.99 -9.78 3.42
CA PRO A 391 -5.70 -9.41 2.87
C PRO A 391 -5.84 -8.63 1.57
N ALA A 392 -5.11 -7.52 1.48
CA ALA A 392 -5.14 -6.61 0.35
C ALA A 392 -3.87 -6.73 -0.51
N PRO A 393 -3.97 -6.83 -1.85
CA PRO A 393 -2.81 -6.78 -2.73
C PRO A 393 -1.97 -5.51 -2.52
N GLY A 394 -0.66 -5.67 -2.34
CA GLY A 394 0.31 -4.65 -1.97
C GLY A 394 0.74 -4.67 -0.50
N TYR A 395 -0.04 -5.33 0.38
CA TYR A 395 0.38 -5.54 1.76
C TYR A 395 1.41 -6.68 1.85
N PRO A 396 2.18 -6.77 2.95
CA PRO A 396 3.21 -7.80 3.11
C PRO A 396 2.74 -9.26 2.93
N ALA A 397 1.46 -9.55 3.17
CA ALA A 397 0.88 -10.88 3.00
C ALA A 397 0.57 -11.23 1.54
N GLN A 398 0.34 -10.22 0.70
CA GLN A 398 0.10 -10.35 -0.75
C GLN A 398 0.78 -9.20 -1.48
N PRO A 399 2.12 -9.19 -1.59
CA PRO A 399 2.86 -8.00 -2.04
C PRO A 399 2.69 -7.70 -3.54
N ASP A 400 2.23 -8.66 -4.35
CA ASP A 400 1.99 -8.41 -5.78
C ASP A 400 0.78 -7.50 -5.99
N HIS A 401 1.03 -6.29 -6.49
CA HIS A 401 0.00 -5.30 -6.80
C HIS A 401 -0.90 -5.70 -7.98
N THR A 402 -0.40 -6.51 -8.92
CA THR A 402 -1.12 -6.89 -10.14
C THR A 402 -2.32 -7.81 -9.86
N GLU A 403 -2.38 -8.44 -8.69
CA GLU A 403 -3.55 -9.24 -8.25
C GLU A 403 -4.84 -8.40 -8.15
N LYS A 404 -4.71 -7.07 -8.05
CA LYS A 404 -5.87 -6.16 -8.15
C LYS A 404 -6.57 -6.27 -9.51
N GLU A 405 -5.86 -6.63 -10.57
CA GLU A 405 -6.46 -6.81 -11.90
C GLU A 405 -7.53 -7.90 -11.89
N THR A 406 -7.17 -9.08 -11.37
CA THR A 406 -8.10 -10.21 -11.19
C THR A 406 -9.27 -9.80 -10.31
N LEU A 407 -8.99 -9.14 -9.19
CA LEU A 407 -10.01 -8.66 -8.25
C LEU A 407 -10.99 -7.69 -8.92
N PHE A 408 -10.49 -6.70 -9.65
CA PHE A 408 -11.30 -5.69 -10.33
C PHE A 408 -12.11 -6.28 -11.48
N ARG A 409 -11.55 -7.23 -12.22
CA ARG A 409 -12.24 -7.96 -13.29
C ARG A 409 -13.40 -8.79 -12.73
N LEU A 410 -13.16 -9.55 -11.66
CA LEU A 410 -14.18 -10.39 -11.02
C LEU A 410 -15.34 -9.57 -10.45
N LEU A 411 -15.02 -8.43 -9.83
CA LEU A 411 -16.01 -7.55 -9.21
C LEU A 411 -16.61 -6.55 -10.20
N GLU A 412 -16.02 -6.38 -11.39
CA GLU A 412 -16.36 -5.33 -12.34
C GLU A 412 -16.38 -3.94 -11.68
N ALA A 413 -15.37 -3.65 -10.85
CA ALA A 413 -15.39 -2.53 -9.91
C ALA A 413 -15.52 -1.17 -10.60
N GLU A 414 -14.80 -0.95 -11.70
CA GLU A 414 -14.92 0.29 -12.48
C GLU A 414 -16.35 0.49 -13.00
N ARG A 415 -16.94 -0.55 -13.61
CA ARG A 415 -18.30 -0.48 -14.16
C ARG A 415 -19.36 -0.25 -13.08
N ARG A 416 -19.19 -0.86 -11.90
CA ARG A 416 -20.24 -0.89 -10.87
C ARG A 416 -20.17 0.27 -9.89
N ILE A 417 -18.96 0.69 -9.50
CA ILE A 417 -18.76 1.71 -8.48
C ILE A 417 -17.83 2.86 -8.92
N GLY A 418 -17.21 2.78 -10.10
CA GLY A 418 -16.41 3.85 -10.68
C GLY A 418 -14.95 3.91 -10.22
N VAL A 419 -14.50 2.97 -9.37
CA VAL A 419 -13.10 2.89 -8.94
C VAL A 419 -12.26 2.28 -10.06
N ARG A 420 -11.16 2.95 -10.40
CA ARG A 420 -10.24 2.55 -11.49
C ARG A 420 -8.88 2.14 -10.95
N LEU A 421 -8.14 1.38 -11.75
CA LEU A 421 -6.73 1.10 -11.51
C LEU A 421 -5.86 1.96 -12.42
N THR A 422 -4.78 2.51 -11.88
CA THR A 422 -3.71 3.13 -12.67
C THR A 422 -2.83 2.05 -13.30
N GLU A 423 -1.89 2.46 -14.15
CA GLU A 423 -0.85 1.57 -14.71
C GLU A 423 0.07 0.94 -13.67
N SER A 424 0.14 1.51 -12.45
CA SER A 424 0.88 0.96 -11.30
C SER A 424 -0.04 0.24 -10.31
N TYR A 425 -1.29 -0.02 -10.70
CA TYR A 425 -2.33 -0.64 -9.85
C TYR A 425 -2.59 0.14 -8.54
N ALA A 426 -2.40 1.46 -8.55
CA ALA A 426 -3.02 2.34 -7.56
C ALA A 426 -4.52 2.47 -7.87
N MET A 427 -5.34 2.68 -6.85
CA MET A 427 -6.79 2.85 -7.04
C MET A 427 -7.15 4.33 -7.12
N TRP A 428 -8.09 4.68 -7.99
CA TRP A 428 -8.65 6.02 -8.08
C TRP A 428 -10.18 5.97 -7.97
N PRO A 429 -10.83 6.72 -7.06
CA PRO A 429 -10.27 7.74 -6.16
C PRO A 429 -9.26 7.19 -5.14
N GLY A 430 -8.37 8.05 -4.62
CA GLY A 430 -7.31 7.63 -3.70
C GLY A 430 -7.86 6.97 -2.44
N SER A 431 -8.92 7.54 -1.88
CA SER A 431 -9.66 7.00 -0.73
C SER A 431 -10.50 5.77 -1.11
N SER A 432 -9.81 4.68 -1.43
CA SER A 432 -10.37 3.38 -1.81
C SER A 432 -9.58 2.24 -1.18
N VAL A 433 -10.27 1.14 -0.84
CA VAL A 433 -9.66 -0.08 -0.29
C VAL A 433 -10.17 -1.29 -1.09
N SER A 434 -9.29 -2.23 -1.38
CA SER A 434 -9.67 -3.51 -1.99
C SER A 434 -8.88 -4.66 -1.41
N GLY A 435 -9.48 -5.85 -1.41
CA GLY A 435 -8.83 -7.05 -0.89
C GLY A 435 -9.69 -8.29 -1.01
N LEU A 436 -9.16 -9.39 -0.48
CA LEU A 436 -9.85 -10.66 -0.37
C LEU A 436 -10.57 -10.75 0.98
N TYR A 437 -11.39 -11.78 1.14
CA TYR A 437 -11.90 -12.25 2.42
C TYR A 437 -11.57 -13.74 2.57
N LEU A 438 -10.95 -14.11 3.69
CA LEU A 438 -10.64 -15.50 4.06
C LEU A 438 -11.28 -15.79 5.42
N ALA A 439 -12.06 -16.87 5.50
CA ALA A 439 -12.91 -17.17 6.66
C ALA A 439 -12.32 -18.21 7.63
N HIS A 440 -11.20 -18.84 7.29
CA HIS A 440 -10.60 -19.85 8.16
C HIS A 440 -10.18 -19.23 9.51
N PRO A 441 -10.47 -19.87 10.66
CA PRO A 441 -10.17 -19.31 11.98
C PRO A 441 -8.69 -19.09 12.25
N ASP A 442 -7.82 -19.92 11.68
CA ASP A 442 -6.37 -19.76 11.80
C ASP A 442 -5.78 -18.71 10.83
N ALA A 443 -6.59 -18.11 9.96
CA ALA A 443 -6.11 -17.13 9.01
C ALA A 443 -5.62 -15.88 9.76
N HIS A 444 -4.39 -15.47 9.50
CA HIS A 444 -3.75 -14.32 10.12
C HIS A 444 -2.81 -13.63 9.13
N TYR A 445 -2.54 -12.34 9.33
CA TYR A 445 -1.60 -11.61 8.51
C TYR A 445 -0.16 -12.03 8.79
N PHE A 446 0.63 -12.17 7.73
CA PHE A 446 2.06 -12.44 7.78
C PHE A 446 2.78 -11.66 6.68
N GLY A 447 4.09 -11.48 6.78
CA GLY A 447 4.89 -10.95 5.68
C GLY A 447 5.53 -12.07 4.87
N VAL A 448 5.36 -12.08 3.54
CA VAL A 448 6.05 -13.00 2.63
C VAL A 448 7.57 -12.87 2.76
N ALA A 449 8.05 -11.63 3.00
CA ALA A 449 9.45 -11.27 3.08
C ALA A 449 10.20 -11.56 1.76
N LYS A 450 11.52 -11.74 1.82
CA LYS A 450 12.35 -11.94 0.63
C LYS A 450 12.15 -13.32 0.00
N ILE A 451 11.98 -13.36 -1.32
CA ILE A 451 11.83 -14.58 -2.13
C ILE A 451 13.05 -14.81 -3.04
N GLU A 452 13.27 -16.06 -3.40
CA GLU A 452 14.33 -16.52 -4.29
C GLU A 452 13.85 -16.63 -5.74
N ARG A 453 14.81 -16.78 -6.66
CA ARG A 453 14.55 -16.82 -8.10
C ARG A 453 13.68 -17.99 -8.53
N ASP A 454 13.82 -19.16 -7.91
CA ASP A 454 13.03 -20.34 -8.22
C ASP A 454 11.51 -20.10 -8.03
N GLN A 455 11.13 -19.33 -7.01
CA GLN A 455 9.76 -18.89 -6.80
C GLN A 455 9.32 -17.84 -7.81
N VAL A 456 10.19 -16.91 -8.20
CA VAL A 456 9.88 -15.92 -9.24
C VAL A 456 9.58 -16.61 -10.58
N GLU A 457 10.39 -17.59 -10.97
CA GLU A 457 10.20 -18.36 -12.21
C GLU A 457 8.93 -19.22 -12.19
N ASP A 458 8.63 -19.84 -11.05
CA ASP A 458 7.38 -20.58 -10.83
C ASP A 458 6.15 -19.64 -10.87
N TYR A 459 6.22 -18.48 -10.23
CA TYR A 459 5.17 -17.46 -10.21
C TYR A 459 4.92 -16.87 -11.60
N ALA A 460 5.98 -16.54 -12.34
CA ALA A 460 5.91 -16.06 -13.72
C ALA A 460 5.17 -17.04 -14.63
N ARG A 461 5.49 -18.33 -14.52
CA ARG A 461 4.80 -19.40 -15.26
C ARG A 461 3.32 -19.50 -14.90
N ARG A 462 2.99 -19.47 -13.60
CA ARG A 462 1.59 -19.52 -13.12
C ARG A 462 0.77 -18.35 -13.64
N LYS A 463 1.34 -17.14 -13.67
CA LYS A 463 0.67 -15.92 -14.14
C LYS A 463 0.69 -15.73 -15.66
N GLY A 464 1.46 -16.53 -16.38
CA GLY A 464 1.69 -16.32 -17.82
C GLY A 464 2.44 -15.02 -18.11
N MET A 465 3.27 -14.56 -17.18
CA MET A 465 4.10 -13.35 -17.30
C MET A 465 5.55 -13.74 -17.59
N SER A 466 6.33 -12.83 -18.18
CA SER A 466 7.77 -13.04 -18.25
C SER A 466 8.42 -12.91 -16.86
N VAL A 467 9.57 -13.56 -16.66
CA VAL A 467 10.35 -13.44 -15.42
C VAL A 467 10.71 -11.99 -15.13
N VAL A 468 11.07 -11.22 -16.17
CA VAL A 468 11.44 -9.79 -16.05
C VAL A 468 10.27 -8.95 -15.55
N GLU A 469 9.05 -9.20 -16.02
CA GLU A 469 7.85 -8.51 -15.54
C GLU A 469 7.56 -8.83 -14.08
N VAL A 470 7.71 -10.09 -13.67
CA VAL A 470 7.55 -10.49 -12.25
C VAL A 470 8.66 -9.89 -11.38
N GLU A 471 9.92 -9.90 -11.84
CA GLU A 471 11.04 -9.28 -11.14
C GLU A 471 10.80 -7.78 -10.91
N ARG A 472 10.18 -7.09 -11.88
CA ARG A 472 9.74 -5.70 -11.71
C ARG A 472 8.70 -5.58 -10.60
N TRP A 473 7.56 -6.27 -10.72
CA TRP A 473 6.47 -6.12 -9.73
C TRP A 473 6.84 -6.58 -8.32
N LEU A 474 7.72 -7.58 -8.20
CA LEU A 474 8.19 -8.13 -6.93
C LEU A 474 9.55 -7.57 -6.49
N GLY A 475 10.08 -6.55 -7.17
CA GLY A 475 11.38 -5.92 -6.88
C GLY A 475 11.65 -5.67 -5.39
N PRO A 476 10.71 -5.10 -4.61
CA PRO A 476 10.86 -4.87 -3.17
C PRO A 476 11.12 -6.14 -2.36
N ILE A 477 10.67 -7.30 -2.82
CA ILE A 477 10.78 -8.58 -2.12
C ILE A 477 11.78 -9.57 -2.76
N LEU A 478 12.53 -9.19 -3.78
CA LEU A 478 13.58 -10.06 -4.33
C LEU A 478 14.77 -10.17 -3.37
N ASN A 479 15.29 -11.38 -3.20
CA ASN A 479 16.53 -11.65 -2.46
C ASN A 479 17.81 -11.54 -3.33
N TYR A 480 17.66 -11.39 -4.64
CA TYR A 480 18.76 -11.31 -5.58
C TYR A 480 18.67 -10.03 -6.41
N ASP A 481 19.74 -9.73 -7.14
CA ASP A 481 19.77 -8.64 -8.12
C ASP A 481 19.49 -9.21 -9.52
N PRO A 482 18.34 -8.88 -10.14
CA PRO A 482 17.98 -9.34 -11.48
C PRO A 482 19.05 -9.03 -12.54
N ILE A 483 19.67 -7.84 -12.49
CA ILE A 483 20.65 -7.40 -13.49
C ILE A 483 21.90 -8.28 -13.39
N ARG A 484 22.41 -8.45 -12.17
CA ARG A 484 23.59 -9.27 -11.92
C ARG A 484 23.37 -10.73 -12.32
N TYR A 485 22.17 -11.25 -12.10
CA TYR A 485 21.83 -12.61 -12.49
C TYR A 485 21.78 -12.79 -14.01
N ALA A 486 21.21 -11.82 -14.74
CA ALA A 486 21.17 -11.84 -16.20
C ALA A 486 22.58 -11.81 -16.81
N THR A 487 23.51 -11.04 -16.23
CA THR A 487 24.91 -11.00 -16.69
C THR A 487 25.60 -12.36 -16.49
N ILE A 488 25.46 -12.96 -15.31
CA ILE A 488 26.07 -14.27 -15.02
C ILE A 488 25.50 -15.39 -15.90
N ALA A 489 24.22 -15.30 -16.29
CA ALA A 489 23.61 -16.29 -17.18
C ALA A 489 23.99 -16.13 -18.66
N ALA A 490 24.48 -14.96 -19.05
CA ALA A 490 24.92 -14.65 -20.41
C ALA A 490 26.42 -14.95 -20.64
N GLU A 491 27.20 -15.00 -19.54
CA GLU A 491 28.57 -15.51 -19.48
C GLU A 491 28.60 -17.05 -19.45
#